data_AF-A0A161MGX9-F1
#
_entry.id   AF-A0A161MGX9-F1
#
_cell.length_a   1.000
_cell.length_b   1.000
_cell.length_c   1.000
_cell.angle_alpha   90.00
_cell.angle_beta   90.00
_cell.angle_gamma   90.00
#
_symmetry.space_group_name_H-M   'P 1'
#
loop_
_entity.id
_entity.type
_entity.pdbx_description
1 polymer ?
#
loop_
_entity_poly.entity_id
_entity_poly.type
_entity_poly.pdbx_seq_one_letter_code
_entity_poly.pdbx_strand_id
1 'polypeptide(L)'
;LKEALIEKRSRLGESQTLQQFSRDADEMENWIAEKLQLATEESYKDPANIQSKHQKHQAFEAELAANADRIQSVLAMGQNLIDKHQCAGSEEAVQVRLASIADQWEFLTQKTTEKSLKLKEANKQRTYIAAVKDLV
;
A
#
# COMPACT_ATOMS: atom_id res chain seq x y z
N LEU A 1 -36.22 0.03 29.43
CA LEU A 1 -36.52 -0.80 28.22
C LEU A 1 -36.01 -0.15 26.92
N LYS A 2 -36.37 1.10 26.59
CA LYS A 2 -35.86 1.79 25.37
C LYS A 2 -34.33 2.00 25.38
N GLU A 3 -33.77 2.42 26.51
CA GLU A 3 -32.32 2.67 26.66
C GLU A 3 -31.48 1.40 26.44
N ALA A 4 -31.89 0.27 27.03
CA ALA A 4 -31.20 -1.01 26.86
C ALA A 4 -31.19 -1.51 25.39
N LEU A 5 -32.24 -1.21 24.62
CA LEU A 5 -32.31 -1.55 23.19
C LEU A 5 -31.38 -0.67 22.35
N ILE A 6 -31.27 0.62 22.70
CA ILE A 6 -30.35 1.57 22.05
C ILE A 6 -28.90 1.16 22.32
N GLU A 7 -28.58 0.86 23.57
CA GLU A 7 -27.24 0.43 23.99
C GLU A 7 -26.82 -0.90 23.33
N LYS A 8 -27.75 -1.87 23.26
CA LYS A 8 -27.50 -3.13 22.55
C LYS A 8 -27.28 -2.93 21.05
N ARG A 9 -28.03 -2.03 20.42
CA ARG A 9 -27.87 -1.69 19.00
C ARG A 9 -26.55 -0.97 18.73
N SER A 10 -26.12 -0.08 19.63
CA SER A 10 -24.81 0.60 19.55
C SER A 10 -23.67 -0.42 19.57
N ARG A 11 -23.65 -1.29 20.59
CA ARG A 11 -22.60 -2.33 20.74
C ARG A 11 -22.54 -3.30 19.56
N LEU A 12 -23.68 -3.66 18.96
CA LEU A 12 -23.72 -4.50 17.77
C LEU A 12 -23.15 -3.77 16.54
N GLY A 13 -23.46 -2.49 16.36
CA GLY A 13 -22.90 -1.67 15.27
C GLY A 13 -21.40 -1.43 15.41
N GLU A 14 -20.92 -1.22 16.64
CA GLU A 14 -19.49 -1.12 16.97
C GLU A 14 -18.76 -2.42 16.62
N SER A 15 -19.28 -3.57 17.06
CA SER A 15 -18.71 -4.88 16.76
C SER A 15 -18.67 -5.16 15.26
N GLN A 16 -19.72 -4.80 14.51
CA GLN A 16 -19.75 -4.96 13.06
C GLN A 16 -18.70 -4.08 12.35
N THR A 17 -18.56 -2.83 12.79
CA THR A 17 -17.60 -1.89 12.19
C THR A 17 -16.16 -2.33 12.47
N LEU A 18 -15.86 -2.74 13.70
CA LEU A 18 -14.55 -3.25 14.07
C LEU A 18 -14.18 -4.52 13.28
N GLN A 19 -15.13 -5.44 13.09
CA GLN A 19 -14.91 -6.64 12.27
C GLN A 19 -14.65 -6.29 10.80
N GLN A 20 -15.37 -5.31 10.26
CA GLN A 20 -15.14 -4.84 8.89
C GLN A 20 -13.74 -4.23 8.73
N PHE A 21 -13.34 -3.36 9.66
CA PHE A 21 -11.99 -2.80 9.71
C PHE A 21 -10.93 -3.90 9.73
N SER A 22 -11.08 -4.89 10.63
CA SER A 22 -10.10 -5.96 10.76
C SER A 22 -9.91 -6.72 9.46
N ARG A 23 -11.00 -7.06 8.76
CA ARG A 23 -10.93 -7.76 7.47
C ARG A 23 -10.26 -6.92 6.38
N ASP A 24 -10.63 -5.65 6.28
CA ASP A 24 -10.05 -4.76 5.27
C ASP A 24 -8.56 -4.50 5.55
N ALA A 25 -8.19 -4.39 6.83
CA ALA A 25 -6.81 -4.28 7.28
C ALA A 25 -6.00 -5.56 6.97
N ASP A 26 -6.54 -6.75 7.26
CA ASP A 26 -5.90 -8.03 6.91
C ASP A 26 -5.62 -8.11 5.40
N GLU A 27 -6.59 -7.73 4.58
CA GLU A 27 -6.44 -7.77 3.13
C GLU A 27 -5.37 -6.78 2.64
N MET A 28 -5.35 -5.56 3.19
CA MET A 28 -4.35 -4.56 2.82
C MET A 28 -2.95 -4.90 3.29
N GLU A 29 -2.79 -5.45 4.49
CA GLU A 29 -1.48 -5.93 4.96
C GLU A 29 -0.93 -7.03 4.07
N ASN A 30 -1.76 -8.03 3.74
CA ASN A 30 -1.34 -9.12 2.85
C ASN A 30 -0.98 -8.59 1.45
N TRP A 31 -1.80 -7.70 0.90
CA TRP A 31 -1.52 -7.11 -0.40
C TRP A 31 -0.23 -6.26 -0.38
N ILE A 32 -0.01 -5.43 0.64
CA ILE A 32 1.23 -4.64 0.77
C ILE A 32 2.44 -5.57 0.90
N ALA A 33 2.35 -6.62 1.70
CA ALA A 33 3.41 -7.61 1.87
C ALA A 33 3.77 -8.29 0.53
N GLU A 34 2.77 -8.71 -0.25
CA GLU A 34 2.98 -9.25 -1.60
C GLU A 34 3.68 -8.24 -2.52
N LYS A 35 3.23 -6.98 -2.52
CA LYS A 35 3.85 -5.93 -3.35
C LYS A 35 5.28 -5.60 -2.91
N LEU A 36 5.57 -5.63 -1.61
CA LEU A 36 6.92 -5.46 -1.10
C LEU A 36 7.84 -6.59 -1.54
N GLN A 37 7.36 -7.84 -1.53
CA GLN A 37 8.11 -8.95 -2.10
C GLN A 37 8.41 -8.71 -3.58
N LEU A 38 7.41 -8.35 -4.40
CA LEU A 38 7.62 -8.05 -5.83
C LEU A 38 8.55 -6.85 -6.09
N ALA A 39 8.50 -5.84 -5.22
CA ALA A 39 9.35 -4.65 -5.32
C ALA A 39 10.82 -4.97 -4.98
N THR A 40 11.04 -5.91 -4.06
CA THR A 40 12.37 -6.30 -3.55
C THR A 40 12.97 -7.52 -4.24
N GLU A 41 12.14 -8.35 -4.88
CA GLU A 41 12.60 -9.49 -5.66
C GLU A 41 13.54 -9.05 -6.77
N GLU A 42 14.82 -9.41 -6.62
CA GLU A 42 15.86 -9.19 -7.63
C GLU A 42 15.67 -10.04 -8.90
N SER A 43 14.53 -10.73 -9.08
CA SER A 43 14.29 -11.72 -10.15
C SER A 43 14.31 -11.14 -11.58
N TYR A 44 14.60 -9.85 -11.73
CA TYR A 44 15.20 -9.26 -12.92
C TYR A 44 16.64 -9.77 -13.24
N LYS A 45 17.06 -10.93 -12.70
CA LYS A 45 18.33 -11.60 -13.00
C LYS A 45 18.49 -12.03 -14.46
N ASP A 46 17.48 -11.86 -15.31
CA ASP A 46 17.67 -11.85 -16.77
C ASP A 46 16.87 -10.74 -17.47
N PRO A 47 17.55 -9.71 -18.04
CA PRO A 47 16.90 -8.72 -18.89
C PRO A 47 17.78 -8.20 -20.03
N ALA A 48 17.63 -8.71 -21.25
CA ALA A 48 18.24 -8.04 -22.40
C ALA A 48 17.52 -6.74 -22.84
N ASN A 49 16.40 -6.33 -22.21
CA ASN A 49 15.74 -5.08 -22.61
C ASN A 49 15.24 -4.23 -21.43
N ILE A 50 15.93 -3.12 -21.18
CA ILE A 50 15.55 -2.06 -20.23
C ILE A 50 14.10 -1.58 -20.47
N GLN A 51 13.60 -1.65 -21.71
CA GLN A 51 12.24 -1.23 -22.07
C GLN A 51 11.19 -2.11 -21.39
N SER A 52 11.44 -3.43 -21.34
CA SER A 52 10.55 -4.38 -20.67
C SER A 52 10.51 -4.12 -19.16
N LYS A 53 11.68 -3.80 -18.56
CA LYS A 53 11.75 -3.39 -17.16
C LYS A 53 10.91 -2.14 -16.89
N HIS A 54 10.98 -1.14 -17.78
CA HIS A 54 10.21 0.10 -17.64
C HIS A 54 8.70 -0.13 -17.72
N GLN A 55 8.23 -0.93 -18.69
CA GLN A 55 6.80 -1.24 -18.84
C GLN A 55 6.25 -1.99 -17.62
N LYS A 56 6.97 -3.01 -17.15
CA LYS A 56 6.59 -3.75 -15.93
C LYS A 56 6.50 -2.82 -14.72
N HIS A 57 7.46 -1.89 -14.59
CA HIS A 57 7.47 -0.93 -13.49
C HIS A 57 6.30 0.06 -13.57
N GLN A 58 5.97 0.56 -14.76
CA GLN A 58 4.80 1.43 -14.94
C GLN A 58 3.48 0.74 -14.60
N ALA A 59 3.34 -0.55 -14.95
CA ALA A 59 2.17 -1.33 -14.56
C ALA A 59 2.07 -1.47 -13.04
N PHE A 60 3.21 -1.71 -12.38
CA PHE A 60 3.29 -1.77 -10.92
C PHE A 60 2.90 -0.44 -10.26
N GLU A 61 3.44 0.69 -10.76
CA GLU A 61 3.06 2.04 -10.28
C GLU A 61 1.57 2.33 -10.45
N ALA A 62 0.98 1.94 -11.58
CA ALA A 62 -0.46 2.10 -11.82
C ALA A 62 -1.30 1.26 -10.85
N GLU A 63 -0.86 0.03 -10.55
CA GLU A 63 -1.51 -0.83 -9.57
C GLU A 63 -1.45 -0.24 -8.15
N LEU A 64 -0.30 0.33 -7.76
CA LEU A 64 -0.18 1.02 -6.48
C LEU A 64 -1.13 2.22 -6.41
N ALA A 65 -1.17 3.05 -7.46
CA ALA A 65 -2.05 4.21 -7.52
C ALA A 65 -3.53 3.82 -7.40
N ALA A 66 -3.95 2.72 -8.04
CA ALA A 66 -5.33 2.22 -7.98
C ALA A 66 -5.75 1.73 -6.58
N ASN A 67 -4.79 1.32 -5.74
CA ASN A 67 -5.06 0.82 -4.38
C ASN A 67 -4.80 1.86 -3.29
N ALA A 68 -4.24 3.03 -3.63
CA ALA A 68 -3.95 4.08 -2.66
C ALA A 68 -5.21 4.53 -1.89
N ASP A 69 -6.33 4.74 -2.59
CA ASP A 69 -7.60 5.14 -1.97
C ASP A 69 -8.14 4.10 -0.99
N ARG A 70 -7.89 2.82 -1.27
CA ARG A 70 -8.31 1.71 -0.43
C ARG A 70 -7.52 1.68 0.88
N ILE A 71 -6.21 1.89 0.81
CA ILE A 71 -5.35 2.02 1.99
C ILE A 71 -5.79 3.23 2.82
N GLN A 72 -6.02 4.38 2.19
CA GLN A 72 -6.51 5.56 2.90
C GLN A 72 -7.86 5.33 3.57
N SER A 73 -8.76 4.57 2.92
CA SER A 73 -10.06 4.21 3.50
C SER A 73 -9.92 3.33 4.75
N VAL A 74 -9.03 2.33 4.74
CA VAL A 74 -8.73 1.51 5.92
C VAL A 74 -8.15 2.34 7.06
N LEU A 75 -7.21 3.24 6.73
CA LEU A 75 -6.61 4.13 7.72
C LEU A 75 -7.64 5.05 8.37
N ALA A 76 -8.49 5.69 7.55
CA ALA A 76 -9.56 6.58 8.01
C ALA A 76 -10.60 5.83 8.85
N MET A 77 -10.92 4.58 8.47
CA MET A 77 -11.85 3.73 9.22
C MET A 77 -11.33 3.37 10.60
N GLY A 78 -10.06 2.94 10.71
CA GLY A 78 -9.46 2.64 12.01
C GLY A 78 -9.33 3.87 12.89
N GLN A 79 -8.98 5.03 12.32
CA GLN A 79 -8.94 6.29 13.07
C GLN A 79 -10.34 6.66 13.60
N ASN A 80 -11.39 6.50 12.78
CA ASN A 80 -12.77 6.75 13.21
C ASN A 80 -13.19 5.85 14.37
N LEU A 81 -12.78 4.58 14.35
CA LEU A 81 -13.07 3.63 15.43
C LEU A 81 -12.45 4.12 16.75
N ILE A 82 -11.20 4.59 16.73
CA ILE A 82 -10.51 5.15 17.90
C ILE A 82 -11.20 6.43 18.37
N ASP A 83 -11.42 7.39 17.47
CA ASP A 83 -11.98 8.70 17.81
C ASP A 83 -13.38 8.62 18.42
N LYS A 84 -14.17 7.62 18.02
CA LYS A 84 -15.52 7.39 18.52
C LYS A 84 -15.57 6.41 19.70
N HIS A 85 -14.43 5.93 20.18
CA HIS A 85 -14.34 4.88 21.21
C HIS A 85 -15.15 3.63 20.87
N GLN A 86 -15.19 3.27 19.57
CA GLN A 86 -15.94 2.13 19.03
C GLN A 86 -15.07 0.86 18.90
N CYS A 87 -13.91 0.82 19.57
CA CYS A 87 -12.97 -0.31 19.55
C CYS A 87 -13.13 -1.27 20.74
N ALA A 88 -14.11 -1.03 21.63
CA ALA A 88 -14.39 -1.87 22.80
C ALA A 88 -13.13 -2.26 23.62
N GLY A 89 -12.20 -1.33 23.85
CA GLY A 89 -10.95 -1.58 24.58
C GLY A 89 -9.78 -2.05 23.71
N SER A 90 -9.95 -2.09 22.39
CA SER A 90 -8.91 -2.48 21.41
C SER A 90 -8.25 -1.28 20.73
N GLU A 91 -8.39 -0.06 21.29
CA GLU A 91 -7.89 1.19 20.70
C GLU A 91 -6.39 1.12 20.40
N GLU A 92 -5.59 0.60 21.36
CA GLU A 92 -4.15 0.43 21.19
C GLU A 92 -3.82 -0.54 20.05
N ALA A 93 -4.54 -1.67 19.96
CA ALA A 93 -4.33 -2.66 18.90
C ALA A 93 -4.68 -2.07 17.52
N VAL A 94 -5.77 -1.30 17.42
CA VAL A 94 -6.15 -0.59 16.19
C VAL A 94 -5.08 0.44 15.84
N GLN A 95 -4.58 1.21 16.80
CA GLN A 95 -3.55 2.23 16.56
C GLN A 95 -2.22 1.62 16.08
N VAL A 96 -1.75 0.55 16.73
CA VAL A 96 -0.53 -0.17 16.30
C VAL A 96 -0.69 -0.69 14.87
N ARG A 97 -1.87 -1.21 14.55
CA ARG A 97 -2.16 -1.74 13.22
C ARG A 97 -2.17 -0.66 12.15
N LEU A 98 -2.78 0.49 12.44
CA LEU A 98 -2.79 1.66 11.55
C LEU A 98 -1.37 2.14 11.26
N ALA A 99 -0.52 2.25 12.29
CA ALA A 99 0.88 2.64 12.13
C ALA A 99 1.63 1.65 11.24
N SER A 100 1.47 0.35 11.49
CA SER A 100 2.09 -0.71 10.67
C SER A 100 1.70 -0.61 9.19
N ILE A 101 0.41 -0.46 8.88
CA ILE A 101 -0.08 -0.31 7.50
C ILE A 101 0.49 0.94 6.84
N ALA A 102 0.49 2.07 7.56
CA ALA A 102 1.01 3.34 7.05
C ALA A 102 2.51 3.25 6.75
N ASP A 103 3.31 2.70 7.68
CA ASP A 103 4.75 2.55 7.54
C ASP A 103 5.11 1.62 6.38
N GLN A 104 4.41 0.48 6.25
CA GLN A 104 4.65 -0.46 5.15
C GLN A 104 4.27 0.14 3.79
N TRP A 105 3.18 0.92 3.73
CA TRP A 105 2.77 1.63 2.52
C TRP A 105 3.77 2.72 2.13
N GLU A 106 4.21 3.53 3.08
CA GLU A 106 5.25 4.55 2.85
C GLU A 106 6.54 3.90 2.34
N PHE A 107 6.97 2.82 2.98
CA PHE A 107 8.17 2.09 2.55
C PHE A 107 8.02 1.53 1.12
N LEU A 108 6.88 0.93 0.79
CA LEU A 108 6.59 0.42 -0.56
C LEU A 108 6.62 1.53 -1.62
N THR A 109 5.97 2.65 -1.36
CA THR A 109 5.93 3.79 -2.28
C THR A 109 7.31 4.43 -2.45
N GLN A 110 8.10 4.53 -1.39
CA GLN A 110 9.49 4.97 -1.44
C GLN A 110 10.33 4.04 -2.32
N LYS A 111 10.29 2.72 -2.09
CA LYS A 111 11.06 1.74 -2.87
C LYS A 111 10.69 1.76 -4.35
N THR A 112 9.40 1.92 -4.64
CA THR A 112 8.90 2.04 -6.00
C THR A 112 9.44 3.30 -6.68
N THR A 113 9.42 4.43 -5.98
CA THR A 113 9.94 5.72 -6.49
C THR A 113 11.45 5.68 -6.74
N GLU A 114 12.23 5.10 -5.82
CA GLU A 114 13.68 4.90 -5.97
C GLU A 114 14.00 4.08 -7.24
N LYS A 115 13.20 3.04 -7.50
CA LYS A 115 13.32 2.21 -8.72
C LYS A 115 12.95 2.98 -9.98
N SER A 116 11.91 3.84 -9.94
CA SER A 116 11.54 4.71 -11.06
C SER A 116 12.68 5.65 -11.45
N LEU A 117 13.35 6.25 -10.47
CA LEU A 117 14.49 7.15 -10.71
C LEU A 117 15.66 6.41 -11.36
N LYS A 118 16.08 5.27 -10.79
CA LYS A 118 17.17 4.46 -11.34
C LYS A 118 16.89 3.98 -12.77
N LEU A 119 15.66 3.56 -13.07
CA LEU A 119 15.28 3.16 -14.43
C LEU A 119 15.32 4.32 -15.42
N LYS A 120 14.87 5.52 -15.00
CA LYS A 120 14.95 6.73 -15.83
C LYS A 120 16.39 7.13 -16.12
N GLU A 121 17.28 7.07 -15.13
CA GLU A 121 18.71 7.36 -15.30
C GLU A 121 19.38 6.37 -16.25
N ALA A 122 19.15 5.07 -16.08
CA ALA A 122 19.70 4.03 -16.94
C ALA A 122 19.21 4.16 -18.39
N ASN A 123 17.95 4.56 -18.60
CA ASN A 123 17.40 4.83 -19.93
C ASN A 123 18.10 6.01 -20.61
N LYS A 124 18.28 7.13 -19.89
CA LYS A 124 18.96 8.31 -20.43
C LYS A 124 20.40 7.99 -20.85
N GLN A 125 21.14 7.25 -20.02
CA GLN A 125 22.50 6.82 -20.33
C GLN A 125 22.55 5.96 -21.60
N ARG A 126 21.64 5.00 -21.75
CA ARG A 126 21.57 4.13 -22.93
C ARG A 126 21.29 4.93 -24.21
N THR A 127 20.32 5.85 -24.17
CA THR A 127 19.97 6.70 -25.32
C THR A 127 21.14 7.61 -25.71
N TYR A 128 21.86 8.18 -24.73
CA TYR A 128 23.05 8.98 -24.99
C TYR A 128 24.16 8.17 -25.67
N ILE A 129 24.47 6.97 -25.16
CA ILE A 129 25.49 6.09 -25.75
C ILE A 129 25.12 5.69 -27.19
N ALA A 130 23.85 5.40 -27.47
CA ALA A 130 23.38 5.09 -28.82
C ALA A 130 23.58 6.28 -29.76
N ALA A 131 23.16 7.49 -29.35
CA ALA A 131 23.30 8.70 -30.15
C ALA A 131 24.78 9.04 -30.45
N VAL A 132 25.70 8.81 -29.50
CA VAL A 132 27.13 9.02 -29.73
C VAL A 132 27.71 7.98 -30.70
N LYS A 133 27.26 6.72 -30.64
CA LYS A 133 27.70 5.67 -31.58
C LYS A 133 27.25 5.92 -33.02
N ASP A 134 26.08 6.52 -33.22
CA ASP A 134 25.58 6.85 -34.57
C ASP A 134 26.34 8.02 -35.24
N LEU A 135 27.19 8.72 -34.49
CA LEU A 135 27.97 9.89 -34.96
C LEU A 135 29.43 9.57 -35.34
N VAL A 136 29.90 8.34 -35.13
CA VAL A 136 31.29 7.88 -35.38
C VAL A 136 31.30 6.81 -36.45
#